data_AF-A0A7S0CKI1-F1
#
_entry.id   AF-A0A7S0CKI1-F1
#
_cell.length_a   1.000
_cell.length_b   1.000
_cell.length_c   1.000
_cell.angle_alpha   90.00
_cell.angle_beta   90.00
_cell.angle_gamma   90.00
#
_symmetry.space_group_name_H-M   'P 1'
#
loop_
_entity.id
_entity.type
_entity.pdbx_description
1 polymer ?
#
loop_
_entity_poly.entity_id
_entity_poly.type
_entity_poly.pdbx_seq_one_letter_code
_entity_poly.pdbx_strand_id
1 'polypeptide(L)'
;STADAVPFQFMEIGYYEGSGFEAYTKFLPKAEAHSIEISCLPEGPQSEGKWPYGNFAIKRDSDMYDKLRANSRLHCGDANKVSFLNEVWSEQMNRIDAPPLKVVIDDASHRSEHMVASVFFWFPRIEPRGVMIVEDIQPSIADRFRTQFLPQMM
;
A
#
# COMPACT_ATOMS: atom_id res chain seq x y z
N SER A 1 16.20 -13.09 18.72
CA SER A 1 14.98 -13.27 19.54
C SER A 1 14.03 -12.14 19.19
N THR A 2 12.82 -12.44 18.73
CA THR A 2 11.77 -11.47 18.34
C THR A 2 10.63 -11.40 19.37
N ALA A 3 10.81 -12.03 20.53
CA ALA A 3 9.76 -12.12 21.57
C ALA A 3 9.37 -10.75 22.14
N ASP A 4 10.33 -9.81 22.18
CA ASP A 4 10.16 -8.48 22.80
C ASP A 4 9.85 -7.37 21.79
N ALA A 5 9.67 -7.70 20.51
CA ALA A 5 9.39 -6.69 19.49
C ALA A 5 7.95 -6.17 19.63
N VAL A 6 7.84 -4.84 19.84
CA VAL A 6 6.55 -4.14 19.95
C VAL A 6 5.77 -4.28 18.62
N PRO A 7 4.48 -4.67 18.66
CA PRO A 7 3.62 -4.71 17.47
C PRO A 7 3.62 -3.38 16.71
N PHE A 8 3.47 -3.45 15.38
CA PHE A 8 3.42 -2.28 14.51
C PHE A 8 2.62 -2.61 13.25
N GLN A 9 2.28 -1.61 12.45
CA GLN A 9 1.64 -1.77 11.14
C GLN A 9 2.64 -1.60 10.00
N PHE A 10 2.41 -2.36 8.95
CA PHE A 10 3.07 -2.30 7.64
C PHE A 10 2.01 -2.11 6.55
N MET A 11 2.24 -1.18 5.63
CA MET A 11 1.41 -0.94 4.45
C MET A 11 2.23 -1.11 3.18
N GLU A 12 1.73 -1.89 2.24
CA GLU A 12 2.19 -1.93 0.85
C GLU A 12 1.12 -1.32 -0.06
N ILE A 13 1.51 -0.41 -0.95
CA ILE A 13 0.64 0.16 -1.97
C ILE A 13 1.05 -0.50 -3.28
N GLY A 14 0.17 -1.32 -3.86
CA GLY A 14 0.51 -2.18 -5.00
C GLY A 14 0.70 -3.63 -4.58
N TYR A 15 -0.41 -4.36 -4.37
CA TYR A 15 -0.35 -5.78 -4.05
C TYR A 15 0.03 -6.64 -5.28
N TYR A 16 -0.45 -6.24 -6.45
CA TYR A 16 -0.39 -7.01 -7.70
C TYR A 16 -0.82 -8.47 -7.53
N GLU A 17 0.10 -9.44 -7.43
CA GLU A 17 -0.17 -10.86 -7.19
C GLU A 17 0.20 -11.31 -5.76
N GLY A 18 0.72 -10.39 -4.94
CA GLY A 18 1.00 -10.56 -3.51
C GLY A 18 2.38 -11.11 -3.15
N SER A 19 3.29 -11.26 -4.11
CA SER A 19 4.63 -11.83 -3.88
C SER A 19 5.51 -10.92 -3.03
N GLY A 20 5.51 -9.61 -3.32
CA GLY A 20 6.13 -8.58 -2.49
C GLY A 20 5.55 -8.58 -1.07
N PHE A 21 4.23 -8.45 -0.96
CA PHE A 21 3.50 -8.54 0.31
C PHE A 21 3.91 -9.75 1.16
N GLU A 22 3.93 -10.94 0.57
CA GLU A 22 4.28 -12.18 1.25
C GLU A 22 5.75 -12.18 1.72
N ALA A 23 6.67 -11.66 0.91
CA ALA A 23 8.07 -11.52 1.31
C ALA A 23 8.21 -10.57 2.51
N TYR A 24 7.53 -9.42 2.49
CA TYR A 24 7.56 -8.46 3.59
C TYR A 24 6.91 -9.01 4.85
N THR A 25 5.77 -9.71 4.77
CA THR A 25 5.13 -10.32 5.94
C THR A 25 5.97 -11.41 6.59
N LYS A 26 6.74 -12.18 5.80
CA LYS A 26 7.74 -13.14 6.33
C LYS A 26 8.90 -12.42 7.02
N PHE A 27 9.38 -11.32 6.44
CA PHE A 27 10.47 -10.53 7.00
C PHE A 27 10.05 -9.74 8.25
N LEU A 28 8.79 -9.32 8.32
CA LEU A 28 8.19 -8.51 9.38
C LEU A 28 7.12 -9.33 10.13
N PRO A 29 7.45 -10.44 10.81
CA PRO A 29 6.47 -11.38 11.36
C PRO A 29 5.65 -10.85 12.55
N LYS A 30 5.95 -9.64 13.02
CA LYS A 30 5.23 -8.93 14.09
C LYS A 30 4.40 -7.76 13.55
N ALA A 31 4.46 -7.50 12.25
CA ALA A 31 3.68 -6.47 11.63
C ALA A 31 2.24 -6.93 11.45
N GLU A 32 1.32 -6.04 11.77
CA GLU A 32 0.00 -6.03 11.19
C GLU A 32 0.10 -5.51 9.75
N ALA A 33 0.05 -6.44 8.79
CA ALA A 33 0.28 -6.13 7.39
C ALA A 33 -1.02 -5.77 6.65
N HIS A 34 -0.98 -4.67 5.91
CA HIS A 34 -2.04 -4.21 5.01
C HIS A 34 -1.48 -3.99 3.61
N SER A 35 -2.34 -4.14 2.60
CA SER A 35 -2.01 -3.78 1.23
C SER A 35 -3.18 -3.10 0.53
N ILE A 36 -2.89 -2.24 -0.45
CA ILE A 36 -3.85 -1.58 -1.33
C ILE A 36 -3.66 -2.09 -2.75
N GLU A 37 -4.76 -2.38 -3.43
CA GLU A 37 -4.72 -2.88 -4.81
C GLU A 37 -5.92 -2.43 -5.63
N ILE A 38 -5.65 -1.86 -6.81
CA ILE A 38 -6.72 -1.41 -7.70
C ILE A 38 -7.32 -2.56 -8.52
N SER A 39 -6.55 -3.59 -8.82
CA SER A 39 -7.00 -4.70 -9.67
C SER A 39 -8.03 -5.60 -9.00
N CYS A 40 -8.18 -5.55 -7.68
CA CYS A 40 -9.22 -6.31 -6.99
C CYS A 40 -10.59 -5.62 -6.96
N LEU A 41 -10.73 -4.47 -7.64
CA LEU A 41 -12.05 -3.90 -7.97
C LEU A 41 -12.82 -4.80 -8.96
N PRO A 42 -14.16 -4.69 -9.01
CA PRO A 42 -14.95 -5.40 -10.01
C PRO A 42 -14.49 -5.09 -11.43
N GLU A 43 -14.63 -6.07 -12.33
CA GLU A 43 -14.24 -5.90 -13.74
C GLU A 43 -15.14 -4.89 -14.46
N GLY A 44 -14.54 -3.98 -15.22
CA GLY A 44 -15.28 -3.03 -16.06
C GLY A 44 -14.57 -1.68 -16.27
N PRO A 45 -15.27 -0.70 -16.87
CA PRO A 45 -14.68 0.59 -17.22
C PRO A 45 -14.23 1.41 -15.99
N GLN A 46 -13.06 2.03 -16.08
CA GLN A 46 -12.56 2.93 -15.02
C GLN A 46 -13.51 4.11 -14.73
N SER A 47 -14.27 4.57 -15.73
CA SER A 47 -15.29 5.61 -15.58
C SER A 47 -16.42 5.21 -14.61
N GLU A 48 -16.61 3.92 -14.35
CA GLU A 48 -17.58 3.38 -13.39
C GLU A 48 -16.93 3.01 -12.05
N GLY A 49 -15.65 3.35 -11.85
CA GLY A 49 -14.89 2.93 -10.67
C GLY A 49 -14.51 1.44 -10.67
N LYS A 50 -14.46 0.82 -11.85
CA LYS A 50 -14.13 -0.59 -12.06
C LYS A 50 -12.74 -0.75 -12.69
N TRP A 51 -12.24 -1.98 -12.74
CA TRP A 51 -10.92 -2.29 -13.31
C TRP A 51 -11.01 -3.14 -14.57
N PRO A 52 -10.52 -2.68 -15.74
CA PRO A 52 -10.76 -3.37 -17.02
C PRO A 52 -9.73 -4.45 -17.37
N TYR A 53 -8.67 -4.61 -16.59
CA TYR A 53 -7.52 -5.45 -16.96
C TYR A 53 -7.51 -6.81 -16.22
N GLY A 54 -8.60 -7.16 -15.56
CA GLY A 54 -8.75 -8.37 -14.75
C GLY A 54 -8.16 -8.24 -13.35
N ASN A 55 -8.60 -9.12 -12.45
CA ASN A 55 -8.15 -9.14 -11.06
C ASN A 55 -6.80 -9.86 -10.96
N PHE A 56 -5.71 -9.11 -10.79
CA PHE A 56 -4.37 -9.67 -10.61
C PHE A 56 -4.17 -10.19 -9.18
N ALA A 57 -4.79 -9.54 -8.20
CA ALA A 57 -4.69 -9.89 -6.77
C ALA A 57 -5.11 -11.33 -6.45
N ILE A 58 -6.06 -11.89 -7.20
CA ILE A 58 -6.56 -13.24 -6.98
C ILE A 58 -5.75 -14.32 -7.75
N LYS A 59 -4.90 -13.95 -8.72
CA LYS A 59 -4.33 -14.92 -9.69
C LYS A 59 -3.42 -15.96 -9.07
N ARG A 60 -2.59 -15.55 -8.10
CA ARG A 60 -1.53 -16.40 -7.55
C ARG A 60 -2.02 -17.31 -6.42
N ASP A 61 -2.77 -16.74 -5.49
CA ASP A 61 -3.23 -17.43 -4.29
C ASP A 61 -4.60 -16.87 -3.88
N SER A 62 -5.66 -17.54 -4.34
CA SER A 62 -7.05 -17.16 -4.05
C SER A 62 -7.39 -17.29 -2.57
N ASP A 63 -6.80 -18.27 -1.87
CA ASP A 63 -7.06 -18.50 -0.45
C ASP A 63 -6.47 -17.38 0.40
N MET A 64 -5.24 -16.95 0.09
CA MET A 64 -4.63 -15.79 0.75
C MET A 64 -5.39 -14.51 0.39
N TYR A 65 -5.75 -14.32 -0.87
CA TYR A 65 -6.59 -13.20 -1.30
C TYR A 65 -7.88 -13.11 -0.48
N ASP A 66 -8.65 -14.20 -0.38
CA ASP A 66 -9.90 -14.24 0.36
C ASP A 66 -9.69 -13.99 1.85
N LYS A 67 -8.64 -14.57 2.45
CA LYS A 67 -8.28 -14.32 3.85
C LYS A 67 -7.91 -12.87 4.09
N LEU A 68 -7.15 -12.23 3.21
CA LEU A 68 -6.78 -10.83 3.37
C LEU A 68 -8.00 -9.91 3.22
N ARG A 69 -8.91 -10.22 2.28
CA ARG A 69 -10.16 -9.47 2.10
C ARG A 69 -11.09 -9.63 3.31
N ALA A 70 -11.28 -10.85 3.80
CA ALA A 70 -12.14 -11.14 4.95
C ALA A 70 -11.64 -10.49 6.25
N ASN A 71 -10.32 -10.29 6.38
CA ASN A 71 -9.69 -9.69 7.56
C ASN A 71 -9.36 -8.19 7.40
N SER A 72 -9.90 -7.51 6.37
CA SER A 72 -9.59 -6.09 6.07
C SER A 72 -8.08 -5.79 5.97
N ARG A 73 -7.31 -6.72 5.40
CA ARG A 73 -5.87 -6.59 5.14
C ARG A 73 -5.53 -6.31 3.69
N LEU A 74 -6.43 -6.58 2.75
CA LEU A 74 -6.32 -6.16 1.34
C LEU A 74 -7.45 -5.20 0.99
N HIS A 75 -7.10 -3.96 0.67
CA HIS A 75 -8.04 -2.88 0.41
C HIS A 75 -8.17 -2.64 -1.08
N CYS A 76 -9.35 -2.91 -1.65
CA CYS A 76 -9.58 -2.76 -3.08
C CYS A 76 -10.00 -1.34 -3.44
N GLY A 77 -9.13 -0.64 -4.16
CA GLY A 77 -9.38 0.73 -4.55
C GLY A 77 -8.21 1.41 -5.23
N ASP A 78 -8.46 2.62 -5.70
CA ASP A 78 -7.47 3.45 -6.37
C ASP A 78 -6.65 4.22 -5.32
N ALA A 79 -5.38 3.86 -5.19
CA ALA A 79 -4.44 4.48 -4.26
C ALA A 79 -4.17 5.98 -4.53
N ASN A 80 -4.64 6.52 -5.66
CA ASN A 80 -4.58 7.96 -5.94
C ASN A 80 -5.83 8.72 -5.47
N LYS A 81 -6.87 8.03 -4.97
CA LYS A 81 -8.09 8.67 -4.47
C LYS A 81 -8.01 8.92 -2.97
N VAL A 82 -7.80 10.18 -2.59
CA VAL A 82 -7.71 10.62 -1.18
C VAL A 82 -8.93 10.19 -0.34
N SER A 83 -10.13 10.16 -0.91
CA SER A 83 -11.33 9.69 -0.20
C SER A 83 -11.22 8.22 0.19
N PHE A 84 -10.74 7.36 -0.72
CA PHE A 84 -10.50 5.94 -0.46
C PHE A 84 -9.35 5.74 0.54
N LEU A 85 -8.25 6.47 0.38
CA LEU A 85 -7.14 6.41 1.35
C LEU A 85 -7.59 6.82 2.75
N ASN A 86 -8.43 7.85 2.87
CA ASN A 86 -9.01 8.26 4.14
C ASN A 86 -9.91 7.19 4.73
N GLU A 87 -10.79 6.57 3.95
CA GLU A 87 -11.63 5.45 4.38
C GLU A 87 -10.78 4.31 4.96
N VAL A 88 -9.77 3.84 4.22
CA VAL A 88 -8.84 2.79 4.67
C VAL A 88 -8.15 3.19 5.98
N TRP A 89 -7.64 4.42 6.05
CA TRP A 89 -6.96 4.91 7.24
C TRP A 89 -7.91 5.00 8.44
N SER A 90 -9.03 5.70 8.32
CA SER A 90 -9.91 5.99 9.46
C SER A 90 -10.72 4.79 9.92
N GLU A 91 -11.09 3.89 9.01
CA GLU A 91 -12.00 2.79 9.33
C GLU A 91 -11.28 1.49 9.65
N GLN A 92 -10.10 1.24 9.05
CA GLN A 92 -9.43 -0.06 9.16
C GLN A 92 -8.10 0.03 9.94
N MET A 93 -7.29 1.06 9.69
CA MET A 93 -5.93 1.12 10.22
C MET A 93 -5.80 1.93 11.50
N ASN A 94 -6.47 3.07 11.62
CA ASN A 94 -6.34 4.03 12.73
C ASN A 94 -7.44 3.83 13.79
N ARG A 95 -7.59 2.59 14.25
CA ARG A 95 -8.51 2.22 15.33
C ARG A 95 -7.83 2.38 16.69
N ILE A 96 -8.62 2.44 17.76
CA ILE A 96 -8.16 2.73 19.14
C ILE A 96 -7.08 1.74 19.61
N ASP A 97 -7.15 0.49 19.18
CA ASP A 97 -6.24 -0.60 19.54
C ASP A 97 -5.22 -0.93 18.43
N ALA A 98 -5.11 -0.09 17.39
CA ALA A 98 -4.16 -0.31 16.32
C ALA A 98 -2.72 -0.13 16.81
N PRO A 99 -1.81 -1.05 16.45
CA PRO A 99 -0.39 -0.76 16.51
C PRO A 99 -0.04 0.44 15.60
N PRO A 100 1.00 1.20 15.92
CA PRO A 100 1.40 2.35 15.10
C PRO A 100 1.95 1.94 13.73
N LEU A 101 1.74 2.79 12.71
CA LEU A 101 2.27 2.60 11.36
C LEU A 101 3.77 2.93 11.32
N LYS A 102 4.60 1.91 11.04
CA LYS A 102 6.07 2.06 10.95
C LYS A 102 6.63 1.99 9.55
N VAL A 103 6.00 1.21 8.68
CA VAL A 103 6.57 0.89 7.37
C VAL A 103 5.49 1.11 6.32
N VAL A 104 5.80 1.94 5.33
CA VAL A 104 4.99 2.11 4.13
C VAL A 104 5.88 1.86 2.92
N ILE A 105 5.39 1.09 1.96
CA ILE A 105 6.06 0.81 0.69
C ILE A 105 5.11 1.20 -0.43
N ASP A 106 5.53 2.10 -1.31
CA ASP A 106 4.83 2.42 -2.55
C ASP A 106 5.49 1.69 -3.72
N ASP A 107 4.84 0.62 -4.18
CA ASP A 107 5.18 -0.20 -5.34
C ASP A 107 3.98 -0.29 -6.30
N ALA A 108 3.29 0.84 -6.49
CA ALA A 108 2.03 0.86 -7.21
C ALA A 108 2.21 1.11 -8.72
N SER A 109 1.66 2.21 -9.23
CA SER A 109 1.62 2.49 -10.68
C SER A 109 2.92 3.09 -11.25
N HIS A 110 3.85 3.49 -10.38
CA HIS A 110 5.07 4.25 -10.69
C HIS A 110 4.83 5.59 -11.43
N ARG A 111 3.58 6.07 -11.47
CA ARG A 111 3.24 7.39 -11.99
C ARG A 111 3.67 8.45 -10.99
N SER A 112 4.40 9.46 -11.46
CA SER A 112 4.96 10.50 -10.60
C SER A 112 3.90 11.16 -9.70
N GLU A 113 2.73 11.48 -10.24
CA GLU A 113 1.61 12.07 -9.50
C GLU A 113 1.08 11.17 -8.38
N HIS A 114 1.03 9.85 -8.61
CA HIS A 114 0.56 8.88 -7.62
C HIS A 114 1.60 8.71 -6.51
N MET A 115 2.89 8.64 -6.85
CA MET A 115 3.99 8.56 -5.87
C MET A 115 4.02 9.80 -4.96
N VAL A 116 3.83 10.99 -5.52
CA VAL A 116 3.69 12.23 -4.75
C VAL A 116 2.46 12.17 -3.82
N ALA A 117 1.32 11.68 -4.31
CA ALA A 117 0.11 11.51 -3.49
C ALA A 117 0.34 10.54 -2.33
N SER A 118 1.03 9.41 -2.56
CA SER A 118 1.42 8.47 -1.51
C SER A 118 2.27 9.14 -0.45
N VAL A 119 3.28 9.93 -0.84
CA VAL A 119 4.13 10.64 0.13
C VAL A 119 3.31 11.62 0.95
N PHE A 120 2.51 12.49 0.32
CA PHE A 120 1.71 13.47 1.06
C PHE A 120 0.66 12.84 1.97
N PHE A 121 0.09 11.70 1.59
CA PHE A 121 -0.90 11.02 2.40
C PHE A 121 -0.26 10.20 3.52
N TRP A 122 0.64 9.28 3.18
CA TRP A 122 1.11 8.28 4.13
C TRP A 122 2.25 8.77 5.02
N PHE A 123 3.18 9.56 4.49
CA PHE A 123 4.37 9.96 5.24
C PHE A 123 4.04 10.67 6.58
N PRO A 124 3.07 11.61 6.64
CA PRO A 124 2.70 12.26 7.90
C PRO A 124 2.00 11.34 8.92
N ARG A 125 1.56 10.15 8.50
CA ARG A 125 0.86 9.16 9.35
C ARG A 125 1.81 8.10 9.92
N ILE A 126 3.03 8.01 9.38
CA ILE A 126 4.06 7.12 9.88
C ILE A 126 4.55 7.67 11.23
N GLU A 127 4.66 6.79 12.23
CA GLU A 127 5.15 7.19 13.54
C GLU A 127 6.62 7.68 13.46
N PRO A 128 7.08 8.48 14.44
CA PRO A 128 8.48 8.89 14.48
C PRO A 128 9.45 7.71 14.37
N ARG A 129 10.44 7.84 13.49
CA ARG A 129 11.45 6.81 13.15
C ARG A 129 10.92 5.62 12.32
N GLY A 130 9.68 5.68 11.85
CA GLY A 130 9.23 4.81 10.77
C GLY A 130 9.87 5.18 9.44
N VAL A 131 9.60 4.37 8.42
CA VAL A 131 10.21 4.45 7.10
C VAL A 131 9.15 4.38 6.02
N MET A 132 9.32 5.24 5.01
CA MET A 132 8.62 5.12 3.73
C MET A 132 9.63 4.72 2.67
N ILE A 133 9.28 3.69 1.89
CA ILE A 133 10.03 3.23 0.73
C ILE A 133 9.18 3.53 -0.49
N VAL A 134 9.80 4.07 -1.53
CA VAL A 134 9.14 4.31 -2.83
C VAL A 134 9.96 3.57 -3.88
N GLU A 135 9.34 2.57 -4.52
CA GLU A 135 9.98 1.71 -5.51
C GLU A 135 10.02 2.35 -6.89
N ASP A 136 10.89 1.83 -7.75
CA ASP A 136 10.95 2.16 -9.18
C ASP A 136 11.10 3.65 -9.52
N ILE A 137 11.83 4.38 -8.68
CA ILE A 137 12.23 5.77 -8.91
C ILE A 137 13.23 5.96 -10.06
N GLN A 138 13.51 4.92 -10.85
CA GLN A 138 14.41 4.95 -12.00
C GLN A 138 13.84 5.81 -13.15
N PRO A 139 14.68 6.30 -14.10
CA PRO A 139 14.23 7.17 -15.19
C PRO A 139 13.16 6.51 -16.09
N SER A 140 11.89 6.80 -15.80
CA SER A 140 10.72 6.21 -16.44
C SER A 140 9.53 7.20 -16.37
N ILE A 141 8.30 6.69 -16.29
CA ILE A 141 7.12 7.50 -15.90
C ILE A 141 7.25 8.11 -14.48
N ALA A 142 8.19 7.62 -13.67
CA ALA A 142 8.57 8.17 -12.37
C ALA A 142 9.59 9.33 -12.44
N ASP A 143 10.07 9.72 -13.63
CA ASP A 143 11.22 10.64 -13.71
C ASP A 143 10.93 12.04 -13.14
N ARG A 144 9.67 12.52 -13.20
CA ARG A 144 9.30 13.79 -12.54
C ARG A 144 9.34 13.66 -11.03
N PHE A 145 8.90 12.54 -10.46
CA PHE A 145 9.07 12.27 -9.03
C PHE A 145 10.55 12.33 -8.65
N ARG A 146 11.42 11.65 -9.41
CA ARG A 146 12.86 11.62 -9.17
C ARG A 146 13.54 12.99 -9.30
N THR A 147 13.23 13.74 -10.35
CA THR A 147 13.98 14.95 -10.72
C THR A 147 13.41 16.24 -10.15
N GLN A 148 12.12 16.26 -9.80
CA GLN A 148 11.43 17.48 -9.36
C GLN A 148 10.95 17.38 -7.91
N PHE A 149 10.44 16.23 -7.49
CA PHE A 149 9.87 16.08 -6.14
C PHE A 149 10.92 15.65 -5.10
N LEU A 150 11.63 14.54 -5.32
CA LEU A 150 12.61 14.02 -4.35
C LEU A 150 13.66 15.05 -3.89
N PRO A 151 14.22 15.94 -4.75
CA PRO A 151 15.17 16.96 -4.31
C PRO A 151 14.61 18.01 -3.36
N GLN A 152 13.29 18.08 -3.17
CA GLN A 152 12.64 19.00 -2.21
C GLN A 152 12.49 18.38 -0.81
N MET A 153 12.73 17.07 -0.68
CA MET A 153 12.56 16.30 0.56
C MET A 153 13.89 15.99 1.28
N MET A 154 15.02 16.16 0.59
CA MET A 154 16.38 15.90 1.07
C MET A 154 17.18 17.19 1.21
#